data_AF-A0A3D5RSG5-F1
#
_entry.id   AF-A0A3D5RSG5-F1
#
_cell.length_a   1.000
_cell.length_b   1.000
_cell.length_c   1.000
_cell.angle_alpha   90.00
_cell.angle_beta   90.00
_cell.angle_gamma   90.00
#
_symmetry.space_group_name_H-M   'P 1'
#
loop_
_entity.id
_entity.type
_entity.pdbx_description
1 polymer ?
#
loop_
_entity_poly.entity_id
_entity_poly.type
_entity_poly.pdbx_seq_one_letter_code
_entity_poly.pdbx_strand_id
1 'polypeptide(L)' 'FSEASLVKSLEEKGIGRPSTYASIIQVLQDRKYVIVENRRFMPQDRGRVVTAFLESFFLR' A
#
# COMPACT_ATOMS: atom_id res chain seq x y z
N PHE A 1 8.87 2.25 1.63
CA PHE A 1 9.18 1.25 0.58
C PHE A 1 9.54 1.95 -0.73
N SER A 2 10.46 1.45 -1.55
CA SER A 2 10.45 1.74 -3.00
C SER A 2 9.44 0.83 -3.70
N GLU A 3 9.12 1.10 -4.97
CA GLU A 3 8.25 0.25 -5.80
C GLU A 3 8.74 -1.18 -5.88
N ALA A 4 10.00 -1.41 -6.25
CA ALA A 4 10.57 -2.75 -6.29
C ALA A 4 10.49 -3.47 -4.93
N SER A 5 10.80 -2.78 -3.83
CA SER A 5 10.73 -3.39 -2.49
C SER A 5 9.29 -3.68 -2.03
N LEU A 6 8.32 -2.87 -2.47
CA LEU A 6 6.91 -3.07 -2.15
C LEU A 6 6.37 -4.28 -2.93
N VAL A 7 6.65 -4.35 -4.22
CA VAL A 7 6.26 -5.49 -5.08
C VAL A 7 6.83 -6.79 -4.51
N LYS A 8 8.11 -6.81 -4.16
CA LYS A 8 8.74 -7.98 -3.54
C LYS A 8 8.05 -8.39 -2.24
N SER A 9 7.73 -7.41 -1.37
CA SER A 9 7.04 -7.71 -0.11
C SER A 9 5.60 -8.20 -0.30
N LEU A 10 4.88 -7.69 -1.31
CA LEU A 10 3.55 -8.17 -1.67
C LEU A 10 3.61 -9.63 -2.17
N GLU A 11 4.57 -9.95 -3.02
CA GLU A 11 4.81 -11.31 -3.52
C GLU A 11 5.14 -12.30 -2.39
N GLU A 12 6.07 -11.95 -1.50
CA GLU A 12 6.45 -12.77 -0.34
C GLU A 12 5.26 -13.05 0.60
N LYS A 13 4.31 -12.12 0.69
CA LYS A 13 3.07 -12.27 1.47
C LYS A 13 1.94 -12.97 0.71
N GLY A 14 2.16 -13.35 -0.55
CA GLY A 14 1.16 -13.95 -1.42
C GLY A 14 0.04 -13.00 -1.87
N ILE A 15 0.24 -11.68 -1.72
CA ILE A 15 -0.75 -10.64 -2.01
C ILE A 15 -0.50 -10.08 -3.42
N GLY A 16 -1.51 -10.16 -4.29
CA GLY A 16 -1.42 -9.63 -5.65
C GLY A 16 -0.68 -10.57 -6.62
N ARG A 17 -0.58 -10.17 -7.89
CA ARG A 17 0.02 -10.90 -9.01
C ARG A 17 0.75 -9.92 -9.95
N PRO A 18 1.61 -10.40 -10.89
CA PRO A 18 2.29 -9.52 -11.86
C PRO A 18 1.34 -8.56 -12.60
N SER A 19 0.12 -9.00 -12.89
CA SER A 19 -0.92 -8.18 -13.54
C SER A 19 -1.60 -7.16 -12.61
N THR A 20 -1.42 -7.23 -11.28
CA THR A 20 -2.13 -6.38 -10.31
C THR A 20 -1.23 -5.45 -9.53
N TYR A 21 0.10 -5.61 -9.53
CA TYR A 21 0.98 -4.76 -8.72
C TYR A 21 0.87 -3.28 -9.09
N ALA A 22 0.92 -2.97 -10.40
CA ALA A 22 0.78 -1.61 -10.88
C ALA A 22 -0.57 -0.99 -10.47
N SER A 23 -1.67 -1.75 -10.59
CA SER A 23 -3.00 -1.24 -10.23
C SER A 23 -3.18 -1.07 -8.72
N ILE A 24 -2.62 -1.95 -7.89
CA ILE A 24 -2.59 -1.79 -6.43
C ILE A 24 -1.89 -0.47 -6.06
N ILE A 25 -0.69 -0.26 -6.59
CA ILE A 25 0.12 0.94 -6.33
C ILE A 25 -0.60 2.20 -6.81
N GLN A 26 -1.22 2.16 -7.99
CA GLN A 26 -2.00 3.27 -8.53
C GLN A 26 -3.17 3.63 -7.62
N VAL A 27 -3.96 2.65 -7.18
CA VAL A 27 -5.11 2.88 -6.29
C VAL A 27 -4.69 3.46 -4.94
N LEU A 28 -3.56 3.01 -4.38
CA LEU A 28 -3.04 3.57 -3.12
C LEU A 28 -2.68 5.06 -3.26
N GLN A 29 -2.15 5.47 -4.41
CA GLN A 29 -1.82 6.87 -4.71
C GLN A 29 -3.07 7.70 -5.02
N ASP A 30 -3.94 7.23 -5.91
CA ASP A 30 -5.17 7.93 -6.32
C ASP A 30 -6.08 8.23 -5.12
N ARG A 31 -6.15 7.29 -4.18
CA ARG A 31 -6.94 7.44 -2.94
C ARG A 31 -6.22 8.20 -1.84
N LYS A 32 -5.02 8.71 -2.10
CA LYS A 32 -4.20 9.48 -1.16
C LYS A 32 -3.91 8.73 0.14
N TYR A 33 -3.71 7.41 0.05
CA TYR A 33 -3.25 6.61 1.19
C TYR A 33 -1.73 6.65 1.34
N VAL A 34 -1.02 6.82 0.23
CA VAL A 34 0.43 7.00 0.18
C VAL A 34 0.78 8.18 -0.73
N ILE A 35 1.99 8.72 -0.55
CA ILE A 35 2.65 9.64 -1.48
C ILE A 35 4.03 9.09 -1.82
N VAL A 36 4.54 9.42 -3.00
CA VAL A 36 5.92 9.10 -3.38
C VAL A 36 6.80 10.31 -3.19
N GLU A 37 7.74 10.24 -2.26
CA GLU A 37 8.76 11.25 -2.01
C GLU A 37 10.13 10.60 -2.11
N ASN A 38 11.06 11.20 -2.85
CA ASN A 38 12.41 10.67 -3.05
C ASN A 38 12.41 9.18 -3.49
N ARG A 39 11.50 8.81 -4.40
CA ARG A 39 11.28 7.44 -4.90
C ARG A 39 10.90 6.43 -3.81
N ARG A 40 10.34 6.90 -2.70
CA ARG A 40 9.85 6.07 -1.60
C ARG A 40 8.39 6.40 -1.29
N PHE A 41 7.59 5.36 -1.07
CA PHE A 41 6.26 5.46 -0.53
C PHE A 41 6.32 5.88 0.94
N MET A 42 5.66 7.01 1.22
CA MET A 42 5.38 7.52 2.55
C MET A 42 3.87 7.41 2.82
N PRO A 43 3.45 6.87 3.97
CA PRO A 43 2.03 6.79 4.31
C PRO A 43 1.49 8.18 4.65
N GLN A 44 0.37 8.56 4.05
CA GLN A 44 -0.37 9.78 4.39
C GLN A 44 -1.30 9.54 5.59
N ASP A 45 -1.75 10.62 6.24
CA ASP A 45 -2.64 10.56 7.41
C ASP A 45 -3.92 9.76 7.12
N ARG A 46 -4.52 9.98 5.95
CA ARG A 46 -5.72 9.24 5.51
C ARG A 46 -5.46 7.73 5.48
N GLY A 47 -4.30 7.30 4.99
CA GLY A 47 -3.90 5.89 4.97
C GLY A 47 -3.79 5.33 6.38
N ARG A 48 -3.13 6.07 7.29
CA ARG A 48 -2.96 5.64 8.69
C ARG A 48 -4.29 5.52 9.43
N VAL A 49 -5.19 6.49 9.26
CA VAL A 49 -6.53 6.46 9.90
C VAL A 49 -7.35 5.28 9.38
N VAL A 50 -7.35 5.02 8.07
CA VAL A 50 -8.07 3.87 7.50
C VAL A 50 -7.48 2.56 8.00
N THR A 51 -6.16 2.42 8.04
CA THR A 51 -5.52 1.21 8.58
C THR A 51 -5.89 0.99 10.05
N ALA A 52 -5.78 2.02 10.90
CA ALA A 52 -6.14 1.92 12.32
C ALA A 52 -7.61 1.55 12.53
N PHE A 53 -8.51 2.09 11.71
CA PHE A 53 -9.92 1.71 11.72
C PHE A 53 -10.13 0.23 11.36
N LEU A 54 -9.49 -0.24 10.29
CA LEU A 54 -9.60 -1.65 9.88
C LEU A 54 -9.06 -2.60 10.94
N GLU A 55 -7.91 -2.28 11.54
CA GLU A 55 -7.31 -3.06 12.62
C GLU A 55 -8.19 -3.07 13.88
N SER A 56 -8.84 -1.95 14.22
CA SER A 56 -9.64 -1.86 15.45
C SER A 56 -10.97 -2.62 15.38
N PHE A 57 -11.55 -2.78 14.18
CA PHE A 57 -12.93 -3.25 14.03
C PHE A 57 -13.09 -4.52 13.19
N PHE A 58 -12.07 -4.94 12.43
CA PHE A 58 -12.18 -6.05 11.47
C PHE A 58 -11.11 -7.14 11.66
N LEU A 59 -10.38 -7.13 12.78
CA LEU A 59 -9.55 -8.28 13.16
C LEU A 59 -10.47 -9.50 13.35
N ARG A 60 -10.23 -10.53 12.55
CA ARG A 60 -10.99 -11.78 12.53
C ARG A 60 -10.09 -12.93 12.96
#